data_AF-A0A374WNY0-F1
#
_entry.id   AF-A0A374WNY0-F1
#
_cell.length_a   1.000
_cell.length_b   1.000
_cell.length_c   1.000
_cell.angle_alpha   90.00
_cell.angle_beta   90.00
_cell.angle_gamma   90.00
#
_symmetry.space_group_name_H-M   'P 1'
#
loop_
_entity.id
_entity.type
_entity.pdbx_description
1 polymer ?
#
loop_
_entity_poly.entity_id
_entity_poly.type
_entity_poly.pdbx_seq_one_letter_code
_entity_poly.pdbx_strand_id
1 'polypeptide(L)'
;MRRITSGSISFNDDYPPDISNPVNTNYMFIEKLNQYTEEQIIGLKNEDNKLRLLIEEQPDIEKLKLLKEAIINETTEVTLVMRSNNNNLIAFSYFECISDNIIGVESYNYTENILKTIEGISIFRNLRSIVIDALYDNKLCIDELVSLEKLEELCMSFYPITKYQYPTLNKLNRLKRLKIKGLDSNMLSCLPNLETLTCFNLKDGTHLGIKAPNLRSIDIYRSPKILNLNFLLDLKELRSIGLEGLSNVEEMPDLSSLHSLTGMSLANMKRLQSFPLYHENLKNLLLQLPFDVLDNIIPENLPNLKHISVNLGSDKKNGMVLDRFKGICEVGIW
;
A
#
# COMPACT_ATOMS: atom_id res chain seq x y z
N MET A 1 -17.02 -6.39 30.23
CA MET A 1 -17.33 -6.47 28.80
C MET A 1 -16.39 -5.51 28.07
N ARG A 2 -15.13 -5.94 27.84
CA ARG A 2 -14.10 -5.15 27.13
C ARG A 2 -14.00 -5.72 25.72
N ARG A 3 -14.31 -4.91 24.70
CA ARG A 3 -14.04 -5.23 23.30
C ARG A 3 -12.52 -5.24 23.12
N ILE A 4 -11.97 -6.42 22.86
CA ILE A 4 -10.62 -6.56 22.33
C ILE A 4 -10.75 -6.26 20.83
N THR A 5 -10.19 -5.14 20.40
CA THR A 5 -10.02 -4.81 18.99
C THR A 5 -8.98 -5.77 18.42
N SER A 6 -9.38 -6.60 17.47
CA SER A 6 -8.51 -7.46 16.67
C SER A 6 -7.50 -6.59 15.93
N GLY A 7 -6.22 -6.73 16.26
CA GLY A 7 -5.12 -6.20 15.46
C GLY A 7 -5.01 -7.02 14.19
N SER A 8 -5.30 -6.40 13.05
CA SER A 8 -4.87 -6.88 11.75
C SER A 8 -3.36 -6.65 11.65
N ILE A 9 -2.56 -7.69 11.85
CA ILE A 9 -1.17 -7.67 11.43
C ILE A 9 -1.20 -7.80 9.90
N SER A 10 -1.28 -6.65 9.22
CA SER A 10 -0.82 -6.55 7.85
C SER A 10 0.68 -6.83 7.85
N PHE A 11 1.16 -7.51 6.81
CA PHE A 11 2.55 -7.28 6.43
C PHE A 11 2.64 -5.78 6.11
N ASN A 12 3.22 -5.02 7.05
CA ASN A 12 3.42 -3.57 7.09
C ASN A 12 2.74 -2.73 5.99
N ASP A 13 1.81 -1.85 6.41
CA ASP A 13 1.57 -0.48 5.88
C ASP A 13 0.09 -0.03 5.93
N ASP A 14 -0.53 -0.08 7.11
CA ASP A 14 -1.90 0.45 7.31
C ASP A 14 -2.07 1.39 8.52
N TYR A 15 -0.98 2.02 8.96
CA TYR A 15 -1.03 3.25 9.75
C TYR A 15 -0.01 4.23 9.18
N PRO A 16 -0.26 5.56 9.17
CA PRO A 16 0.87 6.50 9.13
C PRO A 16 1.83 6.04 10.23
N PRO A 17 3.16 5.96 9.98
CA PRO A 17 4.10 5.51 10.98
C PRO A 17 3.76 6.20 12.29
N ASP A 18 3.47 5.39 13.31
CA ASP A 18 3.28 5.88 14.66
C ASP A 18 4.55 6.64 15.01
N ILE A 19 4.44 7.97 15.07
CA ILE A 19 5.54 8.90 15.31
C ILE A 19 6.15 8.67 16.72
N SER A 20 5.57 7.75 17.51
CA SER A 20 6.08 7.30 18.80
C SER A 20 6.83 5.96 18.78
N ASN A 21 6.90 5.26 17.65
CA ASN A 21 7.64 3.99 17.53
C ASN A 21 8.72 4.09 16.44
N PRO A 22 10.00 4.29 16.80
CA PRO A 22 11.08 4.36 15.83
C PRO A 22 11.37 2.95 15.30
N VAL A 23 10.67 2.55 14.24
CA VAL A 23 11.24 1.59 13.29
C VAL A 23 12.42 2.32 12.68
N ASN A 24 13.62 1.88 13.04
CA ASN A 24 14.93 2.45 12.73
C ASN A 24 15.00 2.95 11.28
N THR A 25 14.62 4.20 11.07
CA THR A 25 14.56 4.82 9.76
C THR A 25 15.36 6.10 9.87
N ASN A 26 16.59 5.99 9.38
CA ASN A 26 17.56 7.06 9.25
C ASN A 26 17.06 8.08 8.20
N TYR A 27 16.15 8.95 8.62
CA TYR A 27 15.80 10.16 7.88
C TYR A 27 15.81 11.36 8.82
N MET A 28 16.29 12.48 8.30
CA MET A 28 16.12 13.76 8.95
C MET A 28 14.67 14.21 8.77
N PHE A 29 14.07 14.72 9.84
CA PHE A 29 12.72 15.26 9.83
C PHE A 29 12.76 16.75 10.18
N ILE A 30 12.18 17.59 9.32
CA ILE A 30 12.02 19.02 9.58
C ILE A 30 10.55 19.36 9.52
N GLU A 31 10.05 19.94 10.61
CA GLU A 31 8.73 20.54 10.69
C GLU A 31 8.83 22.05 10.88
N LYS A 32 7.77 22.77 10.49
CA LYS A 32 7.63 24.21 10.75
C LYS A 32 8.86 25.00 10.31
N LEU A 33 9.36 24.74 9.09
CA LEU A 33 10.54 25.41 8.51
C LEU A 33 10.47 26.94 8.67
N ASN A 34 9.28 27.51 8.52
CA ASN A 34 9.01 28.93 8.68
C ASN A 34 9.32 29.49 10.08
N GLN A 35 9.48 28.65 11.10
CA GLN A 35 9.82 29.07 12.46
C GLN A 35 11.33 29.04 12.75
N TYR A 36 12.13 28.45 11.86
CA TYR A 36 13.58 28.38 12.05
C TYR A 36 14.22 29.73 11.75
N THR A 37 15.19 30.15 12.55
CA THR A 37 16.08 31.27 12.18
C THR A 37 17.07 30.80 11.09
N GLU A 38 17.69 31.76 10.40
CA GLU A 38 18.69 31.43 9.37
C GLU A 38 19.86 30.64 9.96
N GLU A 39 20.34 31.03 11.16
CA GLU A 39 21.44 30.32 11.85
C GLU A 39 21.05 28.90 12.23
N GLN A 40 19.78 28.68 12.62
CA GLN A 40 19.28 27.34 12.90
C GLN A 40 19.30 26.46 11.65
N ILE A 41 18.92 27.00 10.48
CA ILE A 41 18.95 26.26 9.21
C ILE A 41 20.39 25.95 8.80
N ILE A 42 21.30 26.93 8.87
CA ILE A 42 22.72 26.76 8.51
C ILE A 42 23.41 25.73 9.41
N GLY A 43 22.99 25.61 10.68
CA GLY A 43 23.53 24.65 11.63
C GLY A 43 23.05 23.20 11.44
N LEU A 44 22.09 22.94 10.55
CA LEU A 44 21.55 21.60 10.31
C LEU A 44 22.58 20.68 9.66
N LYS A 45 22.45 19.37 9.93
CA LYS A 45 23.27 18.32 9.32
C LYS A 45 22.39 17.16 8.91
N ASN A 46 22.58 16.68 7.69
CA ASN A 46 21.87 15.53 7.12
C ASN A 46 22.88 14.47 6.71
N GLU A 47 23.15 13.52 7.62
CA GLU A 47 24.19 12.49 7.41
C GLU A 47 23.72 11.36 6.48
N ASP A 48 22.40 11.12 6.42
CA ASP A 48 21.80 10.01 5.67
C ASP A 48 21.32 10.39 4.26
N ASN A 49 21.48 11.66 3.86
CA ASN A 49 20.97 12.20 2.59
C ASN A 49 19.47 11.92 2.36
N LYS A 50 18.70 11.80 3.44
CA LYS A 50 17.24 11.54 3.40
C LYS A 50 16.53 12.53 4.28
N LEU A 51 15.66 13.33 3.67
CA LEU A 51 14.96 14.41 4.33
C LEU A 51 13.45 14.27 4.14
N ARG A 52 12.70 14.36 5.24
CA ARG A 52 11.25 14.49 5.23
C ARG A 52 10.90 15.89 5.70
N LEU A 53 10.25 16.66 4.84
CA LEU A 53 9.78 18.02 5.12
C LEU A 53 8.29 17.99 5.43
N LEU A 54 7.93 18.25 6.68
CA LEU A 54 6.54 18.40 7.10
C LEU A 54 6.04 19.81 6.73
N ILE A 55 5.01 19.84 5.89
CA ILE A 55 4.41 21.06 5.34
C ILE A 55 3.01 21.24 5.95
N GLU A 56 2.91 22.13 6.94
CA GLU A 56 1.66 22.52 7.59
C GLU A 56 1.11 23.86 7.04
N GLU A 57 1.97 24.64 6.38
CA GLU A 57 1.68 25.93 5.76
C GLU A 57 2.62 26.16 4.57
N GLN A 58 2.33 27.16 3.74
CA GLN A 58 3.17 27.50 2.59
C GLN A 58 4.60 27.83 3.09
N PRO A 59 5.64 27.11 2.64
CA PRO A 59 7.00 27.40 3.06
C PRO A 59 7.49 28.76 2.56
N ASP A 60 8.34 29.40 3.34
CA ASP A 60 9.12 30.56 2.93
C ASP A 60 10.19 30.14 1.91
N ILE A 61 10.23 30.83 0.77
CA ILE A 61 11.14 30.51 -0.34
C ILE A 61 12.61 30.73 0.05
N GLU A 62 12.93 31.79 0.79
CA GLU A 62 14.30 32.07 1.21
C GLU A 62 14.78 31.02 2.22
N LYS A 63 13.89 30.55 3.10
CA LYS A 63 14.22 29.44 4.00
C LYS A 63 14.44 28.12 3.27
N LEU A 64 13.68 27.83 2.21
CA LEU A 64 13.92 26.67 1.37
C LEU A 64 15.27 26.75 0.64
N LYS A 65 15.66 27.93 0.16
CA LYS A 65 16.99 28.15 -0.44
C LYS A 65 18.12 27.95 0.57
N LEU A 66 17.99 28.53 1.76
CA LEU A 66 18.96 28.33 2.84
C LEU A 66 19.06 26.86 3.24
N LEU A 67 17.92 26.17 3.32
CA LEU A 67 17.88 24.75 3.62
C LEU A 67 18.60 23.93 2.55
N LYS A 68 18.40 24.31 1.28
CA LYS A 68 19.10 23.68 0.17
C LYS A 68 20.61 23.80 0.32
N GLU A 69 21.09 25.01 0.56
CA GLU A 69 22.51 25.30 0.73
C GLU A 69 23.12 24.60 1.95
N ALA A 70 22.35 24.47 3.03
CA ALA A 70 22.82 23.85 4.27
C ALA A 70 22.93 22.32 4.17
N ILE A 71 21.90 21.63 3.66
CA ILE A 71 21.77 20.18 3.83
C ILE A 71 21.23 19.39 2.62
N ILE A 72 20.89 20.03 1.50
CA ILE A 72 20.33 19.33 0.32
C ILE A 72 21.37 19.39 -0.82
N ASN A 73 22.16 18.33 -0.91
CA ASN A 73 23.10 18.11 -2.02
C ASN A 73 22.43 17.29 -3.15
N GLU A 74 23.17 17.03 -4.23
CA GLU A 74 22.69 16.28 -5.40
C GLU A 74 22.19 14.85 -5.13
N THR A 75 22.66 14.23 -4.03
CA THR A 75 22.24 12.88 -3.61
C THR A 75 21.13 12.88 -2.58
N THR A 76 20.76 14.06 -2.06
CA THR A 76 19.74 14.17 -1.03
C THR A 76 18.36 13.85 -1.60
N GLU A 77 17.68 12.87 -1.01
CA GLU A 77 16.31 12.49 -1.33
C GLU A 77 15.35 13.21 -0.38
N VAL A 78 14.45 14.02 -0.94
CA VAL A 78 13.47 14.80 -0.18
C VAL A 78 12.08 14.21 -0.41
N THR A 79 11.35 13.99 0.69
CA THR A 79 9.91 13.70 0.68
C THR A 79 9.15 14.86 1.30
N LEU A 80 8.18 15.41 0.56
CA LEU A 80 7.25 16.40 1.08
C LEU A 80 6.10 15.69 1.78
N VAL A 81 5.83 16.05 3.03
CA VAL A 81 4.76 15.50 3.86
C VAL A 81 3.77 16.60 4.16
N MET A 82 2.71 16.72 3.36
CA MET A 82 1.71 17.78 3.45
C MET A 82 0.60 17.38 4.43
N ARG A 83 0.50 18.11 5.55
CA ARG A 83 -0.50 17.90 6.62
C ARG A 83 -1.18 19.20 7.02
N SER A 84 -1.27 20.16 6.11
CA SER A 84 -1.91 21.44 6.38
C SER A 84 -3.40 21.27 6.67
N ASN A 85 -3.96 22.21 7.42
CA ASN A 85 -5.42 22.33 7.56
C ASN A 85 -6.12 22.51 6.21
N ASN A 86 -5.42 23.03 5.19
CA ASN A 86 -5.92 23.09 3.82
C ASN A 86 -4.76 22.96 2.82
N ASN A 87 -4.49 21.72 2.38
CA ASN A 87 -3.42 21.44 1.42
C ASN A 87 -3.62 22.13 0.05
N ASN A 88 -4.83 22.61 -0.28
CA ASN A 88 -5.06 23.39 -1.51
C ASN A 88 -4.34 24.75 -1.50
N LEU A 89 -3.89 25.23 -0.34
CA LEU A 89 -3.17 26.50 -0.21
C LEU A 89 -1.67 26.35 -0.44
N ILE A 90 -1.16 25.13 -0.58
CA ILE A 90 0.26 24.87 -0.78
C ILE A 90 0.53 24.78 -2.29
N ALA A 91 1.11 25.83 -2.85
CA ALA A 91 1.55 25.85 -4.23
C ALA A 91 2.88 25.11 -4.38
N PHE A 92 2.93 24.13 -5.28
CA PHE A 92 4.15 23.38 -5.55
C PHE A 92 5.29 24.26 -6.09
N SER A 93 4.99 25.35 -6.79
CA SER A 93 5.99 26.28 -7.34
C SER A 93 6.98 26.85 -6.30
N TYR A 94 6.61 26.91 -5.02
CA TYR A 94 7.52 27.39 -3.97
C TYR A 94 8.68 26.43 -3.69
N PHE A 95 8.54 25.16 -4.08
CA PHE A 95 9.56 24.13 -3.93
C PHE A 95 10.50 24.05 -5.14
N GLU A 96 10.38 24.95 -6.12
CA GLU A 96 11.15 24.92 -7.36
C GLU A 96 12.67 24.81 -7.10
N CYS A 97 13.17 25.54 -6.09
CA CYS A 97 14.59 25.53 -5.76
C CYS A 97 15.15 24.15 -5.36
N ILE A 98 14.32 23.25 -4.82
CA ILE A 98 14.68 21.89 -4.40
C ILE A 98 13.99 20.80 -5.22
N SER A 99 13.34 21.17 -6.33
CA SER A 99 12.47 20.28 -7.12
C SER A 99 13.17 19.02 -7.63
N ASP A 100 14.46 19.11 -7.99
CA ASP A 100 15.26 17.97 -8.44
C ASP A 100 15.51 16.93 -7.34
N ASN A 101 15.46 17.32 -6.07
CA ASN A 101 15.68 16.42 -4.94
C ASN A 101 14.38 15.74 -4.45
N ILE A 102 13.23 16.21 -4.90
CA ILE A 102 11.93 15.70 -4.44
C ILE A 102 11.63 14.36 -5.13
N ILE A 103 11.65 13.29 -4.34
CA ILE A 103 11.36 11.92 -4.77
C ILE A 103 10.01 11.40 -4.29
N GLY A 104 9.40 12.08 -3.31
CA GLY A 104 8.13 11.66 -2.71
C GLY A 104 7.24 12.84 -2.34
N VAL A 105 5.93 12.69 -2.53
CA VAL A 105 4.91 13.61 -2.03
C VAL A 105 3.83 12.79 -1.31
N GLU A 106 3.59 13.12 -0.05
CA GLU A 106 2.53 12.55 0.77
C GLU A 106 1.55 13.64 1.16
N SER A 107 0.31 13.57 0.71
CA SER A 107 -0.76 14.52 1.01
C SER A 107 -1.78 13.87 1.92
N TYR A 108 -1.83 14.34 3.17
CA TYR A 108 -2.77 13.87 4.18
C TYR A 108 -3.85 14.94 4.44
N ASN A 109 -5.08 14.65 4.01
CA ASN A 109 -6.17 15.62 4.00
C ASN A 109 -7.22 15.28 5.07
N TYR A 110 -6.85 15.38 6.35
CA TYR A 110 -7.68 14.92 7.48
C TYR A 110 -8.67 15.97 8.02
N THR A 111 -8.64 17.20 7.50
CA THR A 111 -9.56 18.28 7.88
C THR A 111 -10.75 18.35 6.93
N GLU A 112 -11.77 19.16 7.23
CA GLU A 112 -12.95 19.35 6.37
C GLU A 112 -12.64 19.89 4.94
N ASN A 113 -11.39 20.26 4.66
CA ASN A 113 -10.96 20.76 3.36
C ASN A 113 -10.58 19.63 2.40
N ILE A 114 -11.47 19.34 1.46
CA ILE A 114 -11.24 18.40 0.36
C ILE A 114 -10.10 18.90 -0.54
N LEU A 115 -9.10 18.05 -0.83
CA LEU A 115 -8.07 18.33 -1.84
C LEU A 115 -8.69 18.35 -3.24
N LYS A 116 -8.62 19.49 -3.92
CA LYS A 116 -9.25 19.73 -5.24
C LYS A 116 -8.26 19.65 -6.39
N THR A 117 -6.98 19.85 -6.14
CA THR A 117 -5.95 19.91 -7.18
C THR A 117 -4.60 19.44 -6.68
N ILE A 118 -3.79 18.92 -7.61
CA ILE A 118 -2.36 18.68 -7.47
C ILE A 118 -1.59 19.38 -8.61
N GLU A 119 -2.19 20.44 -9.17
CA GLU A 119 -1.61 21.22 -10.26
C GLU A 119 -0.22 21.75 -9.90
N GLY A 120 0.71 21.65 -10.85
CA GLY A 120 2.10 22.02 -10.68
C GLY A 120 2.98 20.92 -10.09
N ILE A 121 2.46 19.72 -9.79
CA ILE A 121 3.28 18.61 -9.28
C ILE A 121 4.35 18.16 -10.29
N SER A 122 4.11 18.41 -11.58
CA SER A 122 5.04 18.10 -12.68
C SER A 122 6.41 18.78 -12.59
N ILE A 123 6.58 19.79 -11.73
CA ILE A 123 7.91 20.38 -11.48
C ILE A 123 8.87 19.37 -10.83
N PHE A 124 8.37 18.37 -10.10
CA PHE A 124 9.18 17.36 -9.42
C PHE A 124 9.56 16.23 -10.39
N ARG A 125 10.44 16.51 -11.35
CA ARG A 125 10.80 15.56 -12.42
C ARG A 125 11.40 14.24 -11.93
N ASN A 126 11.93 14.23 -10.70
CA ASN A 126 12.51 13.04 -10.06
C ASN A 126 11.55 12.30 -9.13
N LEU A 127 10.27 12.69 -9.10
CA LEU A 127 9.27 12.10 -8.22
C LEU A 127 9.03 10.63 -8.55
N ARG A 128 9.10 9.79 -7.51
CA ARG A 128 8.96 8.33 -7.57
C ARG A 128 7.71 7.81 -6.88
N SER A 129 7.24 8.51 -5.85
CA SER A 129 6.08 8.09 -5.06
C SER A 129 5.12 9.24 -4.78
N ILE A 130 3.83 8.97 -4.92
CA ILE A 130 2.75 9.87 -4.55
C ILE A 130 1.76 9.13 -3.67
N VAL A 131 1.49 9.70 -2.51
CA VAL A 131 0.40 9.30 -1.61
C VAL A 131 -0.58 10.45 -1.51
N ILE A 132 -1.84 10.20 -1.84
CA ILE A 132 -2.96 11.12 -1.59
C ILE A 132 -3.94 10.37 -0.70
N ASP A 133 -3.92 10.72 0.58
CA ASP A 133 -4.70 10.07 1.62
C ASP A 133 -5.82 10.99 2.14
N ALA A 134 -6.84 10.37 2.70
CA ALA A 134 -8.05 10.99 3.24
C ALA A 134 -8.85 11.82 2.23
N LEU A 135 -9.25 13.04 2.57
CA LEU A 135 -10.28 13.80 1.86
C LEU A 135 -9.72 14.47 0.59
N TYR A 136 -9.90 13.81 -0.56
CA TYR A 136 -9.68 14.37 -1.89
C TYR A 136 -10.92 14.29 -2.77
N ASP A 137 -11.02 15.17 -3.77
CA ASP A 137 -12.14 15.19 -4.71
C ASP A 137 -12.17 13.86 -5.48
N ASN A 138 -13.32 13.20 -5.57
CA ASN A 138 -13.44 11.95 -6.33
C ASN A 138 -13.25 12.15 -7.85
N LYS A 139 -13.22 13.40 -8.32
CA LYS A 139 -12.86 13.83 -9.67
C LYS A 139 -11.50 14.53 -9.74
N LEU A 140 -10.67 14.40 -8.69
CA LEU A 140 -9.32 14.98 -8.68
C LEU A 140 -8.61 14.65 -9.99
N CYS A 141 -8.18 15.70 -10.69
CA CYS A 141 -7.40 15.60 -11.91
C CYS A 141 -5.98 15.17 -11.55
N ILE A 142 -5.48 14.12 -12.19
CA ILE A 142 -4.15 13.56 -11.97
C ILE A 142 -3.31 13.55 -13.26
N ASP A 143 -3.71 14.32 -14.27
CA ASP A 143 -3.15 14.25 -15.62
C ASP A 143 -1.66 14.60 -15.69
N GLU A 144 -1.19 15.51 -14.83
CA GLU A 144 0.23 15.86 -14.73
C GLU A 144 1.12 14.67 -14.36
N LEU A 145 0.57 13.64 -13.70
CA LEU A 145 1.35 12.46 -13.29
C LEU A 145 1.92 11.69 -14.49
N VAL A 146 1.32 11.83 -15.66
CA VAL A 146 1.82 11.21 -16.91
C VAL A 146 3.20 11.76 -17.31
N SER A 147 3.50 13.02 -16.94
CA SER A 147 4.79 13.65 -17.24
C SER A 147 5.93 13.20 -16.32
N LEU A 148 5.60 12.52 -15.22
CA LEU A 148 6.56 12.10 -14.20
C LEU A 148 7.17 10.75 -14.57
N GLU A 149 8.22 10.78 -15.40
CA GLU A 149 8.84 9.58 -15.96
C GLU A 149 9.46 8.63 -14.91
N LYS A 150 9.70 9.10 -13.68
CA LYS A 150 10.24 8.28 -12.58
C LYS A 150 9.18 7.79 -11.60
N LEU A 151 7.90 8.08 -11.83
CA LEU A 151 6.82 7.69 -10.94
C LEU A 151 6.62 6.16 -10.97
N GLU A 152 6.86 5.53 -9.83
CA GLU A 152 6.76 4.08 -9.64
C GLU A 152 5.66 3.69 -8.64
N GLU A 153 5.19 4.63 -7.83
CA GLU A 153 4.20 4.38 -6.79
C GLU A 153 3.07 5.43 -6.75
N LEU A 154 1.84 4.94 -6.67
CA LEU A 154 0.64 5.75 -6.52
C LEU A 154 -0.28 5.12 -5.47
N CYS A 155 -0.60 5.92 -4.43
CA CYS A 155 -1.58 5.58 -3.43
C CYS A 155 -2.75 6.58 -3.42
N MET A 156 -3.95 6.09 -3.72
CA MET A 156 -5.23 6.82 -3.70
C MET A 156 -6.37 5.87 -3.27
N SER A 157 -6.46 5.57 -1.97
CA SER A 157 -7.33 4.49 -1.45
C SER A 157 -8.50 4.93 -0.57
N PHE A 158 -8.65 6.22 -0.29
CA PHE A 158 -9.75 6.70 0.56
C PHE A 158 -11.10 6.68 -0.17
N TYR A 159 -11.14 7.25 -1.38
CA TYR A 159 -12.30 7.24 -2.27
C TYR A 159 -12.11 6.28 -3.45
N PRO A 160 -13.19 5.62 -3.91
CA PRO A 160 -13.15 4.82 -5.13
C PRO A 160 -12.69 5.66 -6.33
N ILE A 161 -11.77 5.14 -7.12
CA ILE A 161 -11.47 5.73 -8.42
C ILE A 161 -12.66 5.62 -9.36
N THR A 162 -12.70 6.59 -10.28
CA THR A 162 -13.80 6.79 -11.20
C THR A 162 -13.27 6.92 -12.63
N LYS A 163 -14.19 7.05 -13.59
CA LYS A 163 -13.88 7.31 -15.00
C LYS A 163 -12.97 8.54 -15.24
N TYR A 164 -12.85 9.44 -14.27
CA TYR A 164 -11.97 10.62 -14.37
C TYR A 164 -10.49 10.26 -14.20
N GLN A 165 -10.16 9.28 -13.35
CA GLN A 165 -8.76 8.91 -13.08
C GLN A 165 -8.23 7.81 -14.02
N TYR A 166 -9.10 6.93 -14.53
CA TYR A 166 -8.67 5.82 -15.41
C TYR A 166 -7.85 6.26 -16.64
N PRO A 167 -8.21 7.32 -17.40
CA PRO A 167 -7.43 7.73 -18.56
C PRO A 167 -5.97 8.04 -18.24
N THR A 168 -5.70 8.59 -17.07
CA THR A 168 -4.34 8.90 -16.61
C THR A 168 -3.68 7.67 -16.02
N LEU A 169 -4.36 6.91 -15.15
CA LEU A 169 -3.84 5.65 -14.61
C LEU A 169 -3.35 4.72 -15.73
N ASN A 170 -4.11 4.62 -16.82
CA ASN A 170 -3.83 3.81 -17.99
C ASN A 170 -2.62 4.26 -18.83
N LYS A 171 -2.01 5.40 -18.49
CA LYS A 171 -0.78 5.92 -19.11
C LYS A 171 0.44 5.78 -18.20
N LEU A 172 0.26 5.41 -16.94
CA LEU A 172 1.34 5.25 -15.95
C LEU A 172 2.04 3.89 -16.09
N ASN A 173 2.62 3.63 -17.27
CA ASN A 173 3.15 2.30 -17.61
C ASN A 173 4.37 1.89 -16.78
N ARG A 174 5.02 2.81 -16.07
CA ARG A 174 6.19 2.57 -15.21
C ARG A 174 5.82 2.26 -13.76
N LEU A 175 4.54 2.34 -13.42
CA LEU A 175 4.06 2.11 -12.07
C LEU A 175 4.36 0.68 -11.64
N LYS A 176 5.04 0.53 -10.51
CA LYS A 176 5.38 -0.75 -9.86
C LYS A 176 4.48 -1.07 -8.69
N ARG A 177 3.98 -0.04 -7.99
CA ARG A 177 3.12 -0.17 -6.81
C ARG A 177 1.86 0.67 -6.95
N LEU A 178 0.71 0.06 -6.73
CA LEU A 178 -0.59 0.72 -6.78
C LEU A 178 -1.42 0.37 -5.54
N LYS A 179 -1.75 1.38 -4.72
CA LYS A 179 -2.72 1.26 -3.63
C LYS A 179 -3.95 2.09 -3.95
N ILE A 180 -5.10 1.44 -4.15
CA ILE A 180 -6.27 2.10 -4.72
C ILE A 180 -7.57 1.56 -4.16
N LYS A 181 -8.68 2.29 -4.37
CA LYS A 181 -10.02 1.81 -4.03
C LYS A 181 -10.92 1.77 -5.26
N GLY A 182 -11.79 0.77 -5.35
CA GLY A 182 -12.83 0.72 -6.38
C GLY A 182 -12.34 0.39 -7.79
N LEU A 183 -11.20 -0.31 -7.89
CA LEU A 183 -10.62 -0.74 -9.17
C LEU A 183 -11.59 -1.68 -9.91
N ASP A 184 -11.68 -1.49 -11.22
CA ASP A 184 -12.43 -2.31 -12.16
C ASP A 184 -11.49 -2.65 -13.31
N SER A 185 -11.09 -3.92 -13.38
CA SER A 185 -10.10 -4.38 -14.37
C SER A 185 -10.55 -4.19 -15.82
N ASN A 186 -11.86 -4.07 -16.07
CA ASN A 186 -12.42 -3.79 -17.39
C ASN A 186 -12.07 -2.39 -17.90
N MET A 187 -11.82 -1.45 -16.98
CA MET A 187 -11.46 -0.07 -17.30
C MET A 187 -9.95 0.13 -17.40
N LEU A 188 -9.15 -0.86 -17.02
CA LEU A 188 -7.71 -0.81 -17.10
C LEU A 188 -7.20 -1.08 -18.52
N SER A 189 -6.18 -0.32 -18.90
CA SER A 189 -5.23 -0.68 -19.95
C SER A 189 -4.13 -1.58 -19.38
N CYS A 190 -3.12 -1.90 -20.18
CA CYS A 190 -1.97 -2.67 -19.69
C CYS A 190 -1.08 -1.80 -18.78
N LEU A 191 -0.82 -2.28 -17.57
CA LEU A 191 0.16 -1.79 -16.60
C LEU A 191 1.28 -2.83 -16.48
N PRO A 192 2.17 -2.93 -17.47
CA PRO A 192 3.07 -4.07 -17.61
C PRO A 192 4.12 -4.15 -16.49
N ASN A 193 4.44 -3.04 -15.83
CA ASN A 193 5.46 -3.02 -14.76
C ASN A 193 4.87 -3.12 -13.36
N LEU A 194 3.55 -3.30 -13.23
CA LEU A 194 2.91 -3.35 -11.91
C LEU A 194 3.27 -4.66 -11.21
N GLU A 195 4.00 -4.56 -10.10
CA GLU A 195 4.46 -5.70 -9.30
C GLU A 195 3.63 -5.89 -8.03
N THR A 196 3.07 -4.80 -7.47
CA THR A 196 2.27 -4.84 -6.23
C THR A 196 0.97 -4.06 -6.39
N LEU A 197 -0.13 -4.70 -6.02
CA LEU A 197 -1.46 -4.11 -6.02
C LEU A 197 -2.13 -4.29 -4.66
N THR A 198 -2.48 -3.19 -4.02
CA THR A 198 -3.39 -3.17 -2.89
C THR A 198 -4.71 -2.52 -3.33
N CYS A 199 -5.81 -3.27 -3.28
CA CYS A 199 -7.10 -2.78 -3.72
C CYS A 199 -8.18 -2.92 -2.63
N PHE A 200 -8.74 -1.79 -2.22
CA PHE A 200 -9.94 -1.75 -1.39
C PHE A 200 -11.18 -1.76 -2.27
N ASN A 201 -12.19 -2.55 -1.92
CA ASN A 201 -13.46 -2.61 -2.64
C ASN A 201 -13.27 -2.84 -4.16
N LEU A 202 -12.47 -3.86 -4.52
CA LEU A 202 -12.31 -4.31 -5.90
C LEU A 202 -13.69 -4.58 -6.51
N LYS A 203 -13.97 -3.95 -7.66
CA LYS A 203 -15.23 -4.10 -8.38
C LYS A 203 -15.20 -5.30 -9.31
N ASP A 204 -14.08 -5.48 -10.00
CA ASP A 204 -13.85 -6.59 -10.93
C ASP A 204 -12.33 -6.83 -11.06
N GLY A 205 -11.92 -8.10 -10.97
CA GLY A 205 -10.53 -8.54 -11.13
C GLY A 205 -10.28 -9.39 -12.37
N THR A 206 -11.31 -9.64 -13.19
CA THR A 206 -11.34 -10.68 -14.24
C THR A 206 -10.20 -10.56 -15.25
N HIS A 207 -9.77 -9.34 -15.57
CA HIS A 207 -8.73 -9.08 -16.55
C HIS A 207 -7.36 -8.76 -15.94
N LEU A 208 -7.17 -8.86 -14.62
CA LEU A 208 -5.91 -8.49 -13.98
C LEU A 208 -4.70 -9.27 -14.53
N GLY A 209 -4.84 -10.56 -14.84
CA GLY A 209 -3.75 -11.36 -15.43
C GLY A 209 -3.23 -10.84 -16.77
N ILE A 210 -4.11 -10.25 -17.59
CA ILE A 210 -3.75 -9.68 -18.89
C ILE A 210 -3.27 -8.23 -18.73
N LYS A 211 -3.89 -7.48 -17.81
CA LYS A 211 -3.62 -6.05 -17.62
C LYS A 211 -2.38 -5.78 -16.74
N ALA A 212 -2.04 -6.68 -15.82
CA ALA A 212 -0.89 -6.56 -14.93
C ALA A 212 -0.15 -7.93 -14.87
N PRO A 213 0.45 -8.38 -15.98
CA PRO A 213 0.99 -9.74 -16.09
C PRO A 213 2.18 -10.02 -15.15
N ASN A 214 2.89 -8.97 -14.70
CA ASN A 214 4.06 -9.08 -13.82
C ASN A 214 3.72 -8.90 -12.32
N LEU A 215 2.44 -9.02 -11.95
CA LEU A 215 2.01 -8.84 -10.58
C LEU A 215 2.54 -9.97 -9.67
N ARG A 216 3.28 -9.59 -8.64
CA ARG A 216 3.92 -10.50 -7.67
C ARG A 216 3.23 -10.51 -6.32
N SER A 217 2.56 -9.42 -5.95
CA SER A 217 1.81 -9.33 -4.70
C SER A 217 0.46 -8.67 -4.94
N ILE A 218 -0.59 -9.26 -4.37
CA ILE A 218 -1.94 -8.71 -4.41
C ILE A 218 -2.58 -8.76 -3.03
N ASP A 219 -3.06 -7.60 -2.58
CA ASP A 219 -3.89 -7.50 -1.39
C ASP A 219 -5.27 -6.93 -1.76
N ILE A 220 -6.34 -7.64 -1.40
CA ILE A 220 -7.71 -7.26 -1.68
C ILE A 220 -8.48 -7.15 -0.37
N TYR A 221 -9.02 -5.96 -0.12
CA TYR A 221 -9.71 -5.64 1.11
C TYR A 221 -11.17 -5.29 0.85
N ARG A 222 -12.09 -5.80 1.68
CA ARG A 222 -13.49 -5.37 1.77
C ARG A 222 -14.17 -5.28 0.40
N SER A 223 -14.13 -6.38 -0.35
CA SER A 223 -14.59 -6.44 -1.74
C SER A 223 -15.85 -7.31 -1.87
N PRO A 224 -17.04 -6.83 -1.44
CA PRO A 224 -18.26 -7.63 -1.40
C PRO A 224 -18.82 -7.99 -2.79
N LYS A 225 -18.35 -7.33 -3.85
CA LYS A 225 -18.79 -7.63 -5.23
C LYS A 225 -18.08 -8.85 -5.84
N ILE A 226 -16.96 -9.28 -5.23
CA ILE A 226 -16.21 -10.44 -5.68
C ILE A 226 -16.94 -11.70 -5.19
N LEU A 227 -17.37 -12.53 -6.14
CA LEU A 227 -18.09 -13.79 -5.89
C LEU A 227 -17.20 -15.02 -6.04
N ASN A 228 -16.16 -14.93 -6.87
CA ASN A 228 -15.15 -15.98 -7.06
C ASN A 228 -13.77 -15.33 -7.28
N LEU A 229 -12.73 -16.15 -7.17
CA LEU A 229 -11.34 -15.71 -7.23
C LEU A 229 -10.57 -16.32 -8.41
N ASN A 230 -11.27 -16.85 -9.42
CA ASN A 230 -10.63 -17.56 -10.55
C ASN A 230 -9.65 -16.67 -11.33
N PHE A 231 -9.83 -15.35 -11.32
CA PHE A 231 -8.90 -14.41 -11.95
C PHE A 231 -7.47 -14.47 -11.36
N LEU A 232 -7.31 -14.97 -10.12
CA LEU A 232 -5.98 -15.18 -9.52
C LEU A 232 -5.15 -16.19 -10.32
N LEU A 233 -5.81 -17.16 -10.97
CA LEU A 233 -5.14 -18.20 -11.75
C LEU A 233 -4.39 -17.63 -12.96
N ASP A 234 -4.75 -16.44 -13.43
CA ASP A 234 -4.08 -15.78 -14.55
C ASP A 234 -2.84 -14.97 -14.12
N LEU A 235 -2.62 -14.78 -12.82
CA LEU A 235 -1.49 -14.04 -12.25
C LEU A 235 -0.29 -14.97 -12.02
N LYS A 236 0.38 -15.38 -13.11
CA LYS A 236 1.42 -16.44 -13.07
C LYS A 236 2.67 -16.10 -12.25
N GLU A 237 2.96 -14.81 -12.07
CA GLU A 237 4.11 -14.32 -11.30
C GLU A 237 3.83 -14.13 -9.79
N LEU A 238 2.61 -14.45 -9.34
CA LEU A 238 2.15 -14.16 -8.00
C LEU A 238 2.93 -14.95 -6.95
N ARG A 239 3.45 -14.23 -5.95
CA ARG A 239 4.25 -14.75 -4.84
C ARG A 239 3.55 -14.62 -3.50
N SER A 240 2.68 -13.62 -3.37
CA SER A 240 1.95 -13.30 -2.15
C SER A 240 0.51 -12.90 -2.44
N ILE A 241 -0.42 -13.38 -1.61
CA ILE A 241 -1.84 -13.07 -1.66
C ILE A 241 -2.31 -12.65 -0.26
N GLY A 242 -2.91 -11.48 -0.14
CA GLY A 242 -3.69 -11.05 1.03
C GLY A 242 -5.16 -10.86 0.65
N LEU A 243 -6.09 -11.59 1.26
CA LEU A 243 -7.53 -11.40 1.05
C LEU A 243 -8.21 -11.16 2.39
N GLU A 244 -8.83 -10.00 2.56
CA GLU A 244 -9.58 -9.68 3.76
C GLU A 244 -10.98 -9.15 3.45
N GLY A 245 -11.98 -9.75 4.10
CA GLY A 245 -13.35 -9.20 4.06
C GLY A 245 -14.06 -9.44 2.72
N LEU A 246 -13.71 -10.52 2.02
CA LEU A 246 -14.40 -11.00 0.81
C LEU A 246 -15.60 -11.87 1.22
N SER A 247 -16.57 -11.26 1.89
CA SER A 247 -17.65 -11.98 2.59
C SER A 247 -18.62 -12.77 1.70
N ASN A 248 -18.58 -12.59 0.38
CA ASN A 248 -19.46 -13.29 -0.57
C ASN A 248 -18.76 -14.40 -1.37
N VAL A 249 -17.46 -14.62 -1.14
CA VAL A 249 -16.74 -15.74 -1.74
C VAL A 249 -17.07 -17.01 -0.96
N GLU A 250 -17.55 -18.03 -1.66
CA GLU A 250 -17.95 -19.31 -1.08
C GLU A 250 -16.89 -20.40 -1.27
N GLU A 251 -16.10 -20.31 -2.34
CA GLU A 251 -15.07 -21.28 -2.70
C GLU A 251 -13.78 -20.58 -3.09
N MET A 252 -12.66 -21.12 -2.62
CA MET A 252 -11.34 -20.76 -3.09
C MET A 252 -10.99 -21.60 -4.33
N PRO A 253 -10.38 -21.02 -5.38
CA PRO A 253 -9.93 -21.75 -6.56
C PRO A 253 -8.68 -22.59 -6.25
N ASP A 254 -8.46 -23.67 -6.99
CA ASP A 254 -7.22 -24.43 -6.87
C ASP A 254 -6.01 -23.62 -7.37
N LEU A 255 -5.18 -23.17 -6.41
CA LEU A 255 -4.01 -22.35 -6.67
C LEU A 255 -2.75 -23.17 -7.00
N SER A 256 -2.84 -24.50 -7.14
CA SER A 256 -1.70 -25.38 -7.44
C SER A 256 -0.91 -25.00 -8.70
N SER A 257 -1.55 -24.31 -9.65
CA SER A 257 -0.93 -23.77 -10.86
C SER A 257 -0.05 -22.53 -10.63
N LEU A 258 -0.12 -21.88 -9.45
CA LEU A 258 0.66 -20.71 -9.09
C LEU A 258 2.00 -21.12 -8.46
N HIS A 259 2.90 -21.67 -9.26
CA HIS A 259 4.16 -22.25 -8.76
C HIS A 259 5.06 -21.27 -7.98
N SER A 260 4.93 -19.96 -8.23
CA SER A 260 5.69 -18.90 -7.54
C SER A 260 5.09 -18.50 -6.18
N LEU A 261 3.88 -18.95 -5.85
CA LEU A 261 3.16 -18.56 -4.64
C LEU A 261 3.83 -19.15 -3.40
N THR A 262 4.24 -18.28 -2.48
CA THR A 262 4.96 -18.65 -1.25
C THR A 262 4.31 -18.10 0.02
N GLY A 263 3.47 -17.08 -0.08
CA GLY A 263 2.79 -16.47 1.05
C GLY A 263 1.29 -16.28 0.80
N MET A 264 0.48 -16.54 1.83
CA MET A 264 -0.95 -16.30 1.78
C MET A 264 -1.48 -15.83 3.13
N SER A 265 -2.34 -14.81 3.11
CA SER A 265 -3.03 -14.27 4.27
C SER A 265 -4.52 -14.13 3.95
N LEU A 266 -5.37 -14.77 4.76
CA LEU A 266 -6.81 -14.83 4.51
C LEU A 266 -7.60 -14.53 5.77
N ALA A 267 -8.39 -13.45 5.73
CA ALA A 267 -9.16 -13.01 6.87
C ALA A 267 -10.60 -12.65 6.48
N ASN A 268 -11.52 -12.87 7.41
CA ASN A 268 -12.88 -12.34 7.34
C ASN A 268 -13.67 -12.78 6.07
N MET A 269 -13.41 -13.98 5.54
CA MET A 269 -14.15 -14.59 4.42
C MET A 269 -15.34 -15.42 4.94
N LYS A 270 -16.38 -14.73 5.41
CA LYS A 270 -17.46 -15.32 6.24
C LYS A 270 -18.30 -16.43 5.59
N ARG A 271 -18.41 -16.45 4.26
CA ARG A 271 -19.19 -17.46 3.52
C ARG A 271 -18.34 -18.55 2.89
N LEU A 272 -17.02 -18.51 3.11
CA LEU A 272 -16.15 -19.53 2.57
C LEU A 272 -16.56 -20.89 3.17
N GLN A 273 -16.75 -21.89 2.31
CA GLN A 273 -17.15 -23.26 2.67
C GLN A 273 -16.05 -24.27 2.36
N SER A 274 -15.17 -23.95 1.41
CA SER A 274 -14.10 -24.85 1.00
C SER A 274 -12.79 -24.10 0.79
N PHE A 275 -11.70 -24.76 1.17
CA PHE A 275 -10.34 -24.29 0.94
C PHE A 275 -9.55 -25.39 0.21
N PRO A 276 -9.10 -25.17 -1.04
CA PRO A 276 -8.26 -26.11 -1.76
C PRO A 276 -6.83 -26.00 -1.23
N LEU A 277 -6.19 -27.15 -0.97
CA LEU A 277 -5.12 -27.18 0.00
C LEU A 277 -3.82 -27.84 -0.43
N TYR A 278 -3.73 -28.45 -1.62
CA TYR A 278 -2.42 -28.88 -2.08
C TYR A 278 -1.65 -27.70 -2.66
N HIS A 279 -0.66 -27.20 -1.92
CA HIS A 279 0.25 -26.18 -2.44
C HIS A 279 1.68 -26.41 -1.96
N GLU A 280 2.43 -27.19 -2.73
CA GLU A 280 3.79 -27.61 -2.38
C GLU A 280 4.73 -26.43 -2.13
N ASN A 281 4.58 -25.28 -2.80
CA ASN A 281 5.51 -24.16 -2.67
C ASN A 281 5.17 -23.17 -1.54
N LEU A 282 4.05 -23.36 -0.84
CA LEU A 282 3.59 -22.40 0.16
C LEU A 282 4.48 -22.47 1.41
N LYS A 283 5.01 -21.32 1.83
CA LYS A 283 5.94 -21.21 2.97
C LYS A 283 5.32 -20.49 4.16
N ASN A 284 4.44 -19.52 3.92
CA ASN A 284 3.83 -18.70 4.96
C ASN A 284 2.31 -18.68 4.80
N LEU A 285 1.59 -18.94 5.89
CA LEU A 285 0.12 -18.97 5.90
C LEU A 285 -0.45 -18.26 7.13
N LEU A 286 -1.28 -17.25 6.94
CA LEU A 286 -1.99 -16.52 7.99
C LEU A 286 -3.50 -16.66 7.80
N LEU A 287 -4.23 -17.12 8.82
CA LEU A 287 -5.65 -17.48 8.69
C LEU A 287 -6.53 -16.91 9.80
N GLN A 288 -7.57 -16.18 9.41
CA GLN A 288 -8.68 -15.75 10.25
C GLN A 288 -10.00 -16.10 9.51
N LEU A 289 -10.28 -17.40 9.44
CA LEU A 289 -11.37 -18.00 8.67
C LEU A 289 -12.36 -18.77 9.57
N PRO A 290 -13.55 -19.13 9.07
CA PRO A 290 -14.42 -20.11 9.75
C PRO A 290 -13.64 -21.40 10.09
N PHE A 291 -13.91 -21.99 11.25
CA PHE A 291 -13.11 -23.14 11.72
C PHE A 291 -13.31 -24.39 10.87
N ASP A 292 -14.53 -24.61 10.41
CA ASP A 292 -15.01 -25.73 9.61
C ASP A 292 -14.35 -25.81 8.23
N VAL A 293 -13.86 -24.70 7.67
CA VAL A 293 -13.14 -24.74 6.39
C VAL A 293 -11.68 -25.19 6.52
N LEU A 294 -11.18 -25.37 7.74
CA LEU A 294 -9.76 -25.64 8.01
C LEU A 294 -9.45 -27.13 8.19
N ASP A 295 -10.40 -28.03 7.94
CA ASP A 295 -10.21 -29.47 8.13
C ASP A 295 -9.06 -30.04 7.28
N ASN A 296 -8.91 -29.54 6.05
CA ASN A 296 -7.86 -29.98 5.15
C ASN A 296 -6.49 -29.34 5.45
N ILE A 297 -6.39 -28.40 6.40
CA ILE A 297 -5.14 -27.69 6.72
C ILE A 297 -4.29 -28.63 7.57
N ILE A 298 -3.50 -29.44 6.88
CA ILE A 298 -2.63 -30.49 7.43
C ILE A 298 -1.25 -30.46 6.74
N PRO A 299 -0.19 -30.94 7.41
CA PRO A 299 1.17 -30.94 6.85
C PRO A 299 1.30 -31.64 5.51
N GLU A 300 0.56 -32.73 5.27
CA GLU A 300 0.60 -33.50 4.02
C GLU A 300 0.20 -32.66 2.80
N ASN A 301 -0.72 -31.72 3.01
CA ASN A 301 -1.21 -30.81 1.98
C ASN A 301 -0.29 -29.58 1.81
N LEU A 302 0.50 -29.24 2.84
CA LEU A 302 1.39 -28.09 2.90
C LEU A 302 2.82 -28.49 3.29
N PRO A 303 3.48 -29.36 2.51
CA PRO A 303 4.70 -30.06 2.95
C PRO A 303 5.91 -29.14 3.18
N ASN A 304 5.95 -27.96 2.55
CA ASN A 304 7.07 -27.01 2.67
C ASN A 304 6.73 -25.76 3.50
N LEU A 305 5.65 -25.81 4.29
CA LEU A 305 5.24 -24.70 5.14
C LEU A 305 6.30 -24.44 6.21
N LYS A 306 6.72 -23.18 6.34
CA LYS A 306 7.71 -22.72 7.32
C LYS A 306 7.07 -22.00 8.49
N HIS A 307 5.95 -21.32 8.25
CA HIS A 307 5.24 -20.55 9.25
C HIS A 307 3.74 -20.62 9.03
N ILE A 308 2.99 -20.90 10.09
CA ILE A 308 1.53 -20.81 10.14
C ILE A 308 1.07 -20.03 11.37
N SER A 309 0.20 -19.04 11.16
CA SER A 309 -0.52 -18.39 12.25
C SER A 309 -2.01 -18.37 12.01
N VAL A 310 -2.77 -18.56 13.09
CA VAL A 310 -4.25 -18.56 13.03
C VAL A 310 -4.85 -17.65 14.09
N ASN A 311 -6.00 -17.05 13.78
CA ASN A 311 -6.84 -16.33 14.73
C ASN A 311 -8.29 -16.76 14.58
N LEU A 312 -8.72 -17.72 15.40
CA LEU A 312 -10.03 -18.37 15.30
C LEU A 312 -10.97 -17.97 16.46
N GLY A 313 -10.60 -16.90 17.18
CA GLY A 313 -11.37 -16.34 18.30
C GLY A 313 -11.40 -17.19 19.57
N SER A 314 -10.64 -18.29 19.64
CA SER A 314 -10.47 -19.08 20.87
C SER A 314 -9.20 -19.91 20.84
N ASP A 315 -8.52 -20.00 21.99
CA ASP A 315 -7.29 -20.80 22.14
C ASP A 315 -7.50 -22.27 21.81
N LYS A 316 -8.68 -22.82 22.15
CA LYS A 316 -9.05 -24.20 21.81
C LYS A 316 -9.05 -24.42 20.30
N LYS A 317 -9.73 -23.56 19.53
CA LYS A 317 -9.78 -23.68 18.06
C LYS A 317 -8.41 -23.45 17.43
N ASN A 318 -7.66 -22.44 17.93
CA ASN A 318 -6.30 -22.18 17.47
C ASN A 318 -5.43 -23.42 17.66
N GLY A 319 -5.45 -24.03 18.86
CA GLY A 319 -4.74 -25.27 19.16
C GLY A 319 -5.09 -26.42 18.23
N MET A 320 -6.38 -26.65 17.93
CA MET A 320 -6.82 -27.73 17.03
C MET A 320 -6.22 -27.66 15.62
N VAL A 321 -5.85 -26.47 15.13
CA VAL A 321 -5.16 -26.29 13.84
C VAL A 321 -3.65 -26.31 14.03
N LEU A 322 -3.12 -25.49 14.94
CA LEU A 322 -1.67 -25.34 15.13
C LEU A 322 -1.00 -26.62 15.65
N ASP A 323 -1.69 -27.45 16.43
CA ASP A 323 -1.17 -28.71 16.94
C ASP A 323 -0.81 -29.69 15.82
N ARG A 324 -1.46 -29.58 14.66
CA ARG A 324 -1.17 -30.39 13.46
C ARG A 324 0.23 -30.09 12.89
N PHE A 325 0.77 -28.90 13.16
CA PHE A 325 2.05 -28.41 12.62
C PHE A 325 3.17 -28.32 13.68
N LYS A 326 2.88 -28.68 14.93
CA LYS A 326 3.88 -28.69 16.01
C LYS A 326 5.03 -29.64 15.68
N GLY A 327 6.26 -29.13 15.75
CA GLY A 327 7.47 -29.89 15.40
C GLY A 327 7.73 -29.99 13.90
N ILE A 328 6.89 -29.39 13.06
CA ILE A 328 7.05 -29.35 11.60
C ILE A 328 7.45 -27.95 11.14
N CYS A 329 6.78 -26.91 11.66
CA CYS A 329 7.08 -25.52 11.30
C CYS A 329 6.82 -24.54 12.46
N GLU A 330 7.14 -23.26 12.26
CA GLU A 330 6.83 -22.20 13.23
C GLU A 330 5.31 -21.98 13.31
N VAL A 331 4.77 -21.99 14.53
CA VAL A 331 3.33 -21.84 14.79
C VAL A 331 3.06 -20.62 15.64
N GLY A 332 2.04 -19.84 15.28
CA GLY A 332 1.68 -18.61 15.98
C GLY A 332 0.18 -18.34 16.06
N ILE A 333 -0.20 -17.38 16.91
CA ILE A 333 -1.53 -16.78 16.90
C ILE A 333 -1.42 -15.47 16.12
N TRP A 334 -2.30 -15.28 15.13
CA TRP A 334 -2.32 -14.07 14.29
C TRP A 334 -3.01 -12.89 14.98
#